data_AF-A0A3D0G2Q1-F1
#
_entry.id   AF-A0A3D0G2Q1-F1
#
_cell.length_a   1.000
_cell.length_b   1.000
_cell.length_c   1.000
_cell.angle_alpha   90.00
_cell.angle_beta   90.00
_cell.angle_gamma   90.00
#
_symmetry.space_group_name_H-M   'P 1'
#
loop_
_entity.id
_entity.type
_entity.pdbx_description
1 polymer ?
#
loop_
_entity_poly.entity_id
_entity_poly.type
_entity_poly.pdbx_seq_one_letter_code
_entity_poly.pdbx_strand_id
1 'polypeptide(L)'
;MSERLYLFDTTLRDGQQTQGVQFSTSEKTAIAHALDDLGIDYIEGGWPGANPTDSEFFAERPETRATFTAFGMTKRAGRSADNDDVLAQVMNAETPAVCLVGKTHDFHVSTALGITNDENLENIQASVAHIVKAGKEALFDAEHFFDGYKANPDYALSCVKAAYQAGARWVVLCDTNGGTLPKEVEAITRTVIEAGIPGDHLGIHTHNDTGNAIANSLAAVDAGARQIQGTLNGLGERCGNANLISIIPTLLLKEPYKSAYETGVPQEALATLTRVSRQLDDILNRVPVKSAPYVGGSAFVHKAGLHASAILKDPTTYEHIDPLIVGNQRIVPMSNQAGQSNLKARLEDVGITLEKGDPHLPLILDEIKRLEDEGYSFDSAQASFELVARRILGTLPEYFDIERYRVITERRRNARGRIVVESEAVVTVRFSNGEESTSFYKNEHAQEMQDDGPVNALWQALQADLGPYESAIKGDVFLKDFKVRITQGGTEAKTRVIIDFTDAAENTWSTVGVSANIVDASFAALLDAVSWKLIRDGVRPA
;
A
#
# COMPACT_ATOMS: atom_id res chain seq x y z
N MET A 1 -17.77 24.16 -19.02
CA MET A 1 -18.47 23.18 -18.17
C MET A 1 -17.53 22.00 -18.04
N SER A 2 -17.35 21.45 -16.84
CA SER A 2 -16.54 20.24 -16.64
C SER A 2 -17.19 19.06 -17.35
N GLU A 3 -16.39 18.23 -18.01
CA GLU A 3 -16.84 16.98 -18.62
C GLU A 3 -16.75 15.83 -17.61
N ARG A 4 -17.59 14.81 -17.76
CA ARG A 4 -17.55 13.65 -16.87
C ARG A 4 -16.45 12.68 -17.28
N LEU A 5 -15.58 12.31 -16.35
CA LEU A 5 -14.56 11.27 -16.48
C LEU A 5 -14.87 10.14 -15.49
N TYR A 6 -14.97 8.90 -15.96
CA TYR A 6 -15.36 7.74 -15.15
C TYR A 6 -14.15 6.94 -14.68
N LEU A 7 -14.19 6.45 -13.45
CA LEU A 7 -13.15 5.58 -12.87
C LEU A 7 -13.68 4.17 -12.66
N PHE A 8 -12.94 3.19 -13.16
CA PHE A 8 -13.27 1.77 -13.07
C PHE A 8 -12.13 1.05 -12.34
N ASP A 9 -12.43 0.44 -11.20
CA ASP A 9 -11.46 -0.35 -10.44
C ASP A 9 -11.59 -1.85 -10.76
N THR A 10 -10.46 -2.47 -11.07
CA THR A 10 -10.32 -3.92 -11.28
C THR A 10 -9.40 -4.59 -10.25
N THR A 11 -9.32 -4.04 -9.03
CA THR A 11 -8.47 -4.60 -7.96
C THR A 11 -8.91 -6.02 -7.58
N LEU A 12 -10.21 -6.27 -7.54
CA LEU A 12 -10.78 -7.56 -7.13
C LEU A 12 -10.71 -8.65 -8.21
N ARG A 13 -10.37 -8.29 -9.45
CA ARG A 13 -10.20 -9.23 -10.58
C ARG A 13 -8.77 -9.22 -11.09
N ASP A 14 -8.35 -8.19 -11.81
CA ASP A 14 -7.01 -8.12 -12.38
C ASP A 14 -5.94 -7.93 -11.30
N GLY A 15 -6.24 -7.12 -10.28
CA GLY A 15 -5.36 -6.98 -9.12
C GLY A 15 -5.13 -8.31 -8.38
N GLN A 16 -6.11 -9.21 -8.39
CA GLN A 16 -5.97 -10.56 -7.84
C GLN A 16 -5.04 -11.46 -8.68
N GLN A 17 -4.81 -11.14 -9.95
CA GLN A 17 -3.87 -11.88 -10.82
C GLN A 17 -2.41 -11.54 -10.51
N THR A 18 -2.13 -10.58 -9.63
CA THR A 18 -0.77 -10.36 -9.12
C THR A 18 -0.23 -11.62 -8.44
N GLN A 19 1.01 -11.98 -8.78
CA GLN A 19 1.67 -13.13 -8.17
C GLN A 19 1.67 -13.05 -6.64
N GLY A 20 1.15 -14.08 -5.99
CA GLY A 20 1.07 -14.18 -4.54
C GLY A 20 -0.07 -13.37 -3.90
N VAL A 21 -1.03 -12.86 -4.68
CA VAL A 21 -2.25 -12.25 -4.17
C VAL A 21 -3.39 -13.26 -4.23
N GLN A 22 -4.09 -13.44 -3.11
CA GLN A 22 -5.36 -14.14 -3.04
C GLN A 22 -6.24 -13.40 -2.03
N PHE A 23 -7.50 -13.17 -2.38
CA PHE A 23 -8.48 -12.57 -1.49
C PHE A 23 -9.49 -13.62 -1.06
N SER A 24 -9.79 -13.66 0.22
CA SER A 24 -11.01 -14.27 0.77
C SER A 24 -12.23 -13.42 0.43
N THR A 25 -13.43 -14.02 0.52
CA THR A 25 -14.71 -13.32 0.31
C THR A 25 -14.89 -12.11 1.23
N SER A 26 -14.46 -12.22 2.49
CA SER A 26 -14.49 -11.10 3.46
C SER A 26 -13.55 -9.97 3.07
N GLU A 27 -12.35 -10.29 2.57
CA GLU A 27 -11.40 -9.27 2.10
C GLU A 27 -11.90 -8.58 0.84
N LYS A 28 -12.50 -9.34 -0.10
CA LYS A 28 -13.16 -8.76 -1.27
C LYS A 28 -14.27 -7.77 -0.90
N THR A 29 -15.09 -8.14 0.09
CA THR A 29 -16.16 -7.28 0.61
C THR A 29 -15.60 -6.00 1.24
N ALA A 30 -14.55 -6.11 2.06
CA ALA A 30 -13.91 -4.96 2.68
C ALA A 30 -13.29 -4.00 1.63
N ILE A 31 -12.65 -4.54 0.59
CA ILE A 31 -12.08 -3.73 -0.51
C ILE A 31 -13.20 -3.09 -1.34
N ALA A 32 -14.29 -3.82 -1.64
CA ALA A 32 -15.44 -3.27 -2.37
C ALA A 32 -16.08 -2.08 -1.64
N HIS A 33 -16.25 -2.17 -0.32
CA HIS A 33 -16.73 -1.04 0.48
C HIS A 33 -15.75 0.14 0.48
N ALA A 34 -14.43 -0.12 0.61
CA ALA A 34 -13.43 0.95 0.55
C ALA A 34 -13.43 1.68 -0.80
N LEU A 35 -13.64 0.96 -1.91
CA LEU A 35 -13.77 1.53 -3.25
C LEU A 35 -15.07 2.34 -3.40
N ASP A 36 -16.18 1.83 -2.87
CA ASP A 36 -17.47 2.53 -2.92
C ASP A 36 -17.47 3.81 -2.08
N ASP A 37 -16.89 3.75 -0.87
CA ASP A 37 -16.70 4.90 0.03
C ASP A 37 -15.82 5.98 -0.62
N LEU A 38 -14.77 5.56 -1.35
CA LEU A 38 -13.90 6.46 -2.09
C LEU A 38 -14.65 7.16 -3.23
N GLY A 39 -15.75 6.58 -3.75
CA GLY A 39 -16.55 7.14 -4.83
C GLY A 39 -16.13 6.68 -6.23
N ILE A 40 -15.59 5.46 -6.35
CA ILE A 40 -15.30 4.86 -7.66
C ILE A 40 -16.61 4.61 -8.42
N ASP A 41 -16.61 4.80 -9.75
CA ASP A 41 -17.83 4.68 -10.57
C ASP A 41 -18.18 3.22 -10.88
N TYR A 42 -17.18 2.37 -11.09
CA TYR A 42 -17.35 0.94 -11.38
C TYR A 42 -16.40 0.08 -10.55
N ILE A 43 -16.92 -1.02 -10.01
CA ILE A 43 -16.14 -2.04 -9.29
C ILE A 43 -16.27 -3.35 -10.04
N GLU A 44 -15.17 -3.89 -10.56
CA GLU A 44 -15.13 -5.21 -11.17
C GLU A 44 -14.86 -6.29 -10.13
N GLY A 45 -15.88 -7.07 -9.78
CA GLY A 45 -15.84 -7.96 -8.63
C GLY A 45 -15.09 -9.28 -8.82
N GLY A 46 -14.78 -9.66 -10.06
CA GLY A 46 -14.17 -10.95 -10.40
C GLY A 46 -14.80 -11.64 -11.60
N TRP A 47 -14.41 -12.90 -11.81
CA TRP A 47 -14.91 -13.77 -12.88
C TRP A 47 -15.79 -14.90 -12.29
N PRO A 48 -17.10 -14.67 -12.10
CA PRO A 48 -18.01 -15.67 -11.55
C PRO A 48 -18.06 -16.90 -12.46
N GLY A 49 -18.05 -18.09 -11.86
CA GLY A 49 -18.03 -19.38 -12.57
C GLY A 49 -16.64 -19.90 -12.96
N ALA A 50 -15.64 -19.03 -13.12
CA ALA A 50 -14.25 -19.43 -13.36
C ALA A 50 -13.47 -19.62 -12.05
N ASN A 51 -13.75 -18.78 -11.05
CA ASN A 51 -13.12 -18.83 -9.73
C ASN A 51 -14.18 -19.14 -8.64
N PRO A 52 -13.99 -20.19 -7.81
CA PRO A 52 -14.91 -20.52 -6.72
C PRO A 52 -15.12 -19.39 -5.71
N THR A 53 -14.04 -18.70 -5.32
CA THR A 53 -14.12 -17.58 -4.37
C THR A 53 -14.87 -16.40 -4.95
N ASP A 54 -14.73 -16.16 -6.26
CA ASP A 54 -15.53 -15.13 -6.94
C ASP A 54 -16.99 -15.54 -6.92
N SER A 55 -17.31 -16.79 -7.22
CA SER A 55 -18.69 -17.27 -7.22
C SER A 55 -19.38 -17.13 -5.86
N GLU A 56 -18.66 -17.42 -4.76
CA GLU A 56 -19.13 -17.17 -3.40
C GLU A 56 -19.30 -15.67 -3.12
N PHE A 57 -18.34 -14.84 -3.53
CA PHE A 57 -18.41 -13.39 -3.37
C PHE A 57 -19.58 -12.74 -4.14
N PHE A 58 -19.87 -13.21 -5.36
CA PHE A 58 -21.03 -12.72 -6.12
C PHE A 58 -22.36 -13.16 -5.50
N ALA A 59 -22.41 -14.31 -4.81
CA ALA A 59 -23.61 -14.76 -4.08
C ALA A 59 -23.90 -13.91 -2.84
N GLU A 60 -22.87 -13.34 -2.21
CA GLU A 60 -22.95 -12.47 -1.03
C GLU A 60 -22.52 -11.03 -1.34
N ARG A 61 -22.71 -10.59 -2.60
CA ARG A 61 -22.21 -9.30 -3.08
C ARG A 61 -22.71 -8.13 -2.23
N PRO A 62 -21.84 -7.21 -1.78
CA PRO A 62 -22.27 -6.02 -1.07
C PRO A 62 -23.09 -5.08 -1.96
N GLU A 63 -24.05 -4.39 -1.36
CA GLU A 63 -24.70 -3.25 -2.01
C GLU A 63 -23.73 -2.07 -2.06
N THR A 64 -23.53 -1.51 -3.25
CA THR A 64 -22.61 -0.41 -3.54
C THR A 64 -23.35 0.65 -4.35
N ARG A 65 -22.93 1.91 -4.24
CA ARG A 65 -23.34 3.01 -5.14
C ARG A 65 -22.70 2.86 -6.51
N ALA A 66 -21.46 2.36 -6.55
CA ALA A 66 -20.73 2.05 -7.77
C ALA A 66 -21.47 0.99 -8.59
N THR A 67 -21.37 1.10 -9.92
CA THR A 67 -21.87 0.08 -10.84
C THR A 67 -21.02 -1.18 -10.72
N PHE A 68 -21.54 -2.16 -9.99
CA PHE A 68 -20.87 -3.43 -9.81
C PHE A 68 -20.87 -4.24 -11.11
N THR A 69 -19.69 -4.73 -11.50
CA THR A 69 -19.45 -5.32 -12.82
C THR A 69 -18.90 -6.73 -12.69
N ALA A 70 -19.49 -7.68 -13.42
CA ALA A 70 -18.95 -9.03 -13.56
C ALA A 70 -18.00 -9.08 -14.76
N PHE A 71 -16.84 -9.72 -14.61
CA PHE A 71 -15.91 -9.95 -15.70
C PHE A 71 -16.14 -11.31 -16.36
N GLY A 72 -15.93 -11.37 -17.66
CA GLY A 72 -16.03 -12.58 -18.45
C GLY A 72 -15.30 -12.47 -19.77
N MET A 73 -15.52 -13.46 -20.64
CA MET A 73 -15.02 -13.48 -22.00
C MET A 73 -16.16 -13.61 -23.00
N THR A 74 -15.91 -13.20 -24.25
CA THR A 74 -16.84 -13.42 -25.36
C THR A 74 -17.22 -14.90 -25.54
N LYS A 75 -18.41 -15.16 -26.09
CA LYS A 75 -18.90 -16.53 -26.39
C LYS A 75 -17.94 -17.28 -27.30
N ARG A 76 -17.83 -18.59 -27.09
CA ARG A 76 -16.96 -19.46 -27.88
C ARG A 76 -17.48 -19.63 -29.30
N ALA A 77 -16.57 -19.73 -30.27
CA ALA A 77 -16.92 -20.04 -31.65
C ALA A 77 -17.70 -21.37 -31.75
N GLY A 78 -18.64 -21.45 -32.70
CA GLY A 78 -19.52 -22.61 -32.86
C GLY A 78 -20.67 -22.72 -31.85
N ARG A 79 -20.82 -21.75 -30.93
CA ARG A 79 -21.96 -21.66 -30.01
C ARG A 79 -22.71 -20.34 -30.20
N SER A 80 -24.01 -20.33 -29.88
CA SER A 80 -24.78 -19.08 -29.74
C SER A 80 -24.52 -18.46 -28.36
N ALA A 81 -24.59 -17.14 -28.24
CA ALA A 81 -24.41 -16.46 -26.95
C ALA A 81 -25.40 -16.97 -25.89
N ASP A 82 -26.66 -17.24 -26.28
CA ASP A 82 -27.70 -17.78 -25.40
C ASP A 82 -27.41 -19.21 -24.86
N ASN A 83 -26.50 -19.97 -25.49
CA ASN A 83 -26.20 -21.37 -25.13
C ASN A 83 -24.73 -21.59 -24.78
N ASP A 84 -23.95 -20.52 -24.58
CA ASP A 84 -22.58 -20.63 -24.10
C ASP A 84 -22.57 -20.67 -22.57
N ASP A 85 -22.15 -21.80 -22.01
CA ASP A 85 -22.08 -22.07 -20.57
C ASP A 85 -21.14 -21.13 -19.82
N VAL A 86 -20.06 -20.65 -20.45
CA VAL A 86 -19.12 -19.72 -19.81
C VAL A 86 -19.74 -18.32 -19.74
N LEU A 87 -20.35 -17.87 -20.84
CA LEU A 87 -21.04 -16.58 -20.87
C LEU A 87 -22.26 -16.59 -19.93
N ALA A 88 -23.01 -17.70 -19.89
CA ALA A 88 -24.18 -17.85 -19.01
C ALA A 88 -23.83 -17.66 -17.53
N GLN A 89 -22.69 -18.16 -17.06
CA GLN A 89 -22.24 -17.98 -15.67
C GLN A 89 -22.08 -16.49 -15.32
N VAL A 90 -21.51 -15.70 -16.23
CA VAL A 90 -21.30 -14.26 -16.06
C VAL A 90 -22.65 -13.51 -16.10
N MET A 91 -23.53 -13.89 -17.03
CA MET A 91 -24.87 -13.29 -17.13
C MET A 91 -25.73 -13.55 -15.88
N ASN A 92 -25.58 -14.72 -15.27
CA ASN A 92 -26.31 -15.15 -14.08
C ASN A 92 -25.79 -14.52 -12.77
N ALA A 93 -24.70 -13.75 -12.79
CA ALA A 93 -24.16 -13.08 -11.59
C ALA A 93 -24.97 -11.87 -11.11
N GLU A 94 -26.15 -11.62 -11.70
CA GLU A 94 -27.12 -10.57 -11.32
C GLU A 94 -26.53 -9.15 -11.14
N THR A 95 -25.43 -8.84 -11.83
CA THR A 95 -24.85 -7.49 -11.86
C THR A 95 -25.56 -6.55 -12.84
N PRO A 96 -25.57 -5.23 -12.57
CA PRO A 96 -26.08 -4.23 -13.52
C PRO A 96 -25.22 -4.09 -14.78
N ALA A 97 -23.91 -4.39 -14.69
CA ALA A 97 -22.98 -4.32 -15.80
C ALA A 97 -22.16 -5.62 -15.96
N VAL A 98 -21.71 -5.87 -17.19
CA VAL A 98 -20.83 -6.98 -17.54
C VAL A 98 -19.69 -6.48 -18.43
N CYS A 99 -18.45 -6.76 -18.03
CA CYS A 99 -17.26 -6.50 -18.82
C CYS A 99 -16.78 -7.80 -19.48
N LEU A 100 -16.68 -7.80 -20.80
CA LEU A 100 -16.15 -8.95 -21.56
C LEU A 100 -14.81 -8.61 -22.18
N VAL A 101 -13.86 -9.51 -22.00
CA VAL A 101 -12.60 -9.50 -22.75
C VAL A 101 -12.76 -10.18 -24.11
N GLY A 102 -12.15 -9.58 -25.14
CA GLY A 102 -12.02 -10.18 -26.47
C GLY A 102 -10.70 -9.83 -27.15
N LYS A 103 -10.16 -10.78 -27.92
CA LYS A 103 -8.89 -10.58 -28.66
C LYS A 103 -9.10 -9.60 -29.81
N THR A 104 -8.22 -8.60 -29.90
CA THR A 104 -8.24 -7.60 -30.99
C THR A 104 -6.94 -7.55 -31.82
N HIS A 105 -6.08 -8.56 -31.65
CA HIS A 105 -4.88 -8.80 -32.45
C HIS A 105 -5.07 -10.10 -33.23
N ASP A 106 -5.01 -10.04 -34.57
CA ASP A 106 -5.21 -11.18 -35.47
C ASP A 106 -4.22 -12.35 -35.22
N PHE A 107 -2.99 -12.03 -34.81
CA PHE A 107 -2.02 -13.03 -34.34
C PHE A 107 -2.57 -13.86 -33.16
N HIS A 108 -3.21 -13.24 -32.18
CA HIS A 108 -3.81 -13.98 -31.05
C HIS A 108 -5.09 -14.71 -31.46
N VAL A 109 -5.86 -14.18 -32.40
CA VAL A 109 -7.07 -14.85 -32.90
C VAL A 109 -6.69 -16.15 -33.59
N SER A 110 -5.72 -16.11 -34.50
CA SER A 110 -5.21 -17.31 -35.19
C SER A 110 -4.45 -18.26 -34.25
N THR A 111 -3.59 -17.75 -33.38
CA THR A 111 -2.66 -18.58 -32.59
C THR A 111 -3.27 -19.09 -31.28
N ALA A 112 -4.02 -18.25 -30.56
CA ALA A 112 -4.55 -18.58 -29.24
C ALA A 112 -6.00 -19.08 -29.29
N LEU A 113 -6.85 -18.47 -30.14
CA LEU A 113 -8.25 -18.90 -30.29
C LEU A 113 -8.40 -20.02 -31.34
N GLY A 114 -7.54 -20.05 -32.36
CA GLY A 114 -7.60 -21.04 -33.42
C GLY A 114 -8.81 -20.88 -34.36
N ILE A 115 -9.31 -19.65 -34.52
CA ILE A 115 -10.49 -19.31 -35.34
C ILE A 115 -10.15 -18.23 -36.37
N THR A 116 -11.08 -17.97 -37.29
CA THR A 116 -10.94 -16.89 -38.26
C THR A 116 -11.27 -15.52 -37.65
N ASN A 117 -10.77 -14.46 -38.28
CA ASN A 117 -11.07 -13.08 -37.91
C ASN A 117 -12.57 -12.77 -37.98
N ASP A 118 -13.27 -13.28 -39.00
CA ASP A 118 -14.72 -13.07 -39.16
C ASP A 118 -15.51 -13.76 -38.03
N GLU A 119 -15.14 -14.99 -37.65
CA GLU A 119 -15.75 -15.67 -36.50
C GLU A 119 -15.51 -14.91 -35.20
N ASN A 120 -14.33 -14.31 -35.01
CA ASN A 120 -14.05 -13.50 -33.82
C ASN A 120 -14.91 -12.22 -33.79
N LEU A 121 -15.07 -11.53 -34.92
CA LEU A 121 -15.96 -10.37 -35.02
C LEU A 121 -17.42 -10.73 -34.70
N GLU A 122 -17.90 -11.89 -35.21
CA GLU A 122 -19.22 -12.41 -34.86
C GLU A 122 -19.34 -12.71 -33.37
N ASN A 123 -18.31 -13.33 -32.76
CA ASN A 123 -18.30 -13.64 -31.34
C ASN A 123 -18.39 -12.35 -30.49
N ILE A 124 -17.63 -11.31 -30.83
CA ILE A 124 -17.67 -10.00 -30.15
C ILE A 124 -19.09 -9.42 -30.27
N GLN A 125 -19.60 -9.28 -31.49
CA GLN A 125 -20.91 -8.66 -31.75
C GLN A 125 -22.05 -9.40 -31.03
N ALA A 126 -22.09 -10.73 -31.14
CA ALA A 126 -23.14 -11.54 -30.54
C ALA A 126 -23.10 -11.55 -29.01
N SER A 127 -21.91 -11.51 -28.40
CA SER A 127 -21.77 -11.48 -26.94
C SER A 127 -22.24 -10.14 -26.37
N VAL A 128 -21.81 -9.03 -26.96
CA VAL A 128 -22.22 -7.68 -26.52
C VAL A 128 -23.72 -7.49 -26.71
N ALA A 129 -24.26 -7.88 -27.88
CA ALA A 129 -25.69 -7.77 -28.16
C ALA A 129 -26.54 -8.61 -27.17
N HIS A 130 -26.02 -9.76 -26.71
CA HIS A 130 -26.69 -10.58 -25.71
C HIS A 130 -26.77 -9.86 -24.34
N ILE A 131 -25.70 -9.20 -23.90
CA ILE A 131 -25.70 -8.39 -22.67
C ILE A 131 -26.73 -7.26 -22.76
N VAL A 132 -26.70 -6.50 -23.86
CA VAL A 132 -27.61 -5.37 -24.09
C VAL A 132 -29.07 -5.84 -24.14
N LYS A 133 -29.35 -6.97 -24.81
CA LYS A 133 -30.69 -7.57 -24.88
C LYS A 133 -31.21 -8.00 -23.49
N ALA A 134 -30.32 -8.37 -22.58
CA ALA A 134 -30.67 -8.68 -21.19
C ALA A 134 -30.89 -7.42 -20.32
N GLY A 135 -30.76 -6.21 -20.89
CA GLY A 135 -30.97 -4.94 -20.18
C GLY A 135 -29.82 -4.55 -19.27
N LYS A 136 -28.64 -5.15 -19.45
CA LYS A 136 -27.42 -4.84 -18.68
C LYS A 136 -26.51 -3.89 -19.45
N GLU A 137 -25.69 -3.14 -18.74
CA GLU A 137 -24.64 -2.33 -19.35
C GLU A 137 -23.49 -3.23 -19.83
N ALA A 138 -23.11 -3.10 -21.09
CA ALA A 138 -22.04 -3.89 -21.70
C ALA A 138 -20.74 -3.10 -21.81
N LEU A 139 -19.65 -3.66 -21.30
CA LEU A 139 -18.29 -3.16 -21.50
C LEU A 139 -17.48 -4.20 -22.30
N PHE A 140 -16.63 -3.73 -23.19
CA PHE A 140 -15.75 -4.58 -23.99
C PHE A 140 -14.29 -4.17 -23.83
N ASP A 141 -13.52 -5.02 -23.16
CA ASP A 141 -12.07 -4.90 -23.05
C ASP A 141 -11.41 -5.47 -24.31
N ALA A 142 -10.90 -4.56 -25.15
CA ALA A 142 -10.20 -4.87 -26.38
C ALA A 142 -8.76 -5.33 -26.05
N GLU A 143 -8.61 -6.59 -25.69
CA GLU A 143 -7.34 -7.18 -25.28
C GLU A 143 -6.30 -7.11 -26.41
N HIS A 144 -5.07 -6.74 -26.04
CA HIS A 144 -3.93 -6.48 -26.93
C HIS A 144 -4.20 -5.43 -28.02
N PHE A 145 -5.11 -4.48 -27.79
CA PHE A 145 -5.52 -3.53 -28.82
C PHE A 145 -4.35 -2.74 -29.42
N PHE A 146 -3.46 -2.19 -28.61
CA PHE A 146 -2.38 -1.34 -29.14
C PHE A 146 -1.36 -2.13 -29.98
N ASP A 147 -1.00 -3.35 -29.57
CA ASP A 147 -0.13 -4.22 -30.38
C ASP A 147 -0.85 -4.68 -31.65
N GLY A 148 -2.12 -5.06 -31.53
CA GLY A 148 -2.97 -5.45 -32.66
C GLY A 148 -3.16 -4.32 -33.66
N TYR A 149 -3.34 -3.10 -33.20
CA TYR A 149 -3.44 -1.91 -34.05
C TYR A 149 -2.14 -1.62 -34.78
N LYS A 150 -0.98 -1.74 -34.10
CA LYS A 150 0.33 -1.54 -34.74
C LYS A 150 0.61 -2.59 -35.81
N ALA A 151 0.14 -3.83 -35.62
CA ALA A 151 0.30 -4.91 -36.58
C ALA A 151 -0.71 -4.83 -37.74
N ASN A 152 -1.98 -4.60 -37.43
CA ASN A 152 -3.10 -4.61 -38.37
C ASN A 152 -4.21 -3.62 -37.92
N PRO A 153 -4.08 -2.32 -38.27
CA PRO A 153 -5.03 -1.28 -37.85
C PRO A 153 -6.49 -1.58 -38.26
N ASP A 154 -6.70 -2.07 -39.48
CA ASP A 154 -8.04 -2.30 -40.03
C ASP A 154 -8.80 -3.35 -39.23
N TYR A 155 -8.12 -4.44 -38.84
CA TYR A 155 -8.73 -5.49 -38.03
C TYR A 155 -8.99 -5.06 -36.58
N ALA A 156 -8.02 -4.40 -35.95
CA ALA A 156 -8.18 -3.88 -34.60
C ALA A 156 -9.36 -2.91 -34.52
N LEU A 157 -9.46 -1.99 -35.50
CA LEU A 157 -10.59 -1.05 -35.63
C LEU A 157 -11.92 -1.77 -35.89
N SER A 158 -11.92 -2.85 -36.68
CA SER A 158 -13.13 -3.64 -36.93
C SER A 158 -13.65 -4.29 -35.64
N CYS A 159 -12.77 -4.77 -34.76
CA CYS A 159 -13.16 -5.37 -33.48
C CYS A 159 -13.84 -4.36 -32.55
N VAL A 160 -13.24 -3.19 -32.34
CA VAL A 160 -13.80 -2.15 -31.47
C VAL A 160 -15.11 -1.57 -32.03
N LYS A 161 -15.23 -1.46 -33.37
CA LYS A 161 -16.47 -1.06 -34.04
C LYS A 161 -17.57 -2.10 -33.87
N ALA A 162 -17.25 -3.39 -33.97
CA ALA A 162 -18.21 -4.47 -33.78
C ALA A 162 -18.83 -4.42 -32.36
N ALA A 163 -17.99 -4.22 -31.33
CA ALA A 163 -18.46 -4.05 -29.96
C ALA A 163 -19.33 -2.79 -29.79
N TYR A 164 -18.88 -1.64 -30.28
CA TYR A 164 -19.62 -0.39 -30.18
C TYR A 164 -20.99 -0.46 -30.90
N GLN A 165 -21.03 -0.99 -32.13
CA GLN A 165 -22.27 -1.13 -32.91
C GLN A 165 -23.23 -2.15 -32.32
N ALA A 166 -22.73 -3.14 -31.58
CA ALA A 166 -23.55 -4.09 -30.82
C ALA A 166 -24.18 -3.46 -29.56
N GLY A 167 -23.79 -2.23 -29.19
CA GLY A 167 -24.35 -1.47 -28.08
C GLY A 167 -23.49 -1.46 -26.82
N ALA A 168 -22.19 -1.75 -26.91
CA ALA A 168 -21.28 -1.57 -25.78
C ALA A 168 -21.32 -0.11 -25.29
N ARG A 169 -21.54 0.09 -23.99
CA ARG A 169 -21.46 1.41 -23.35
C ARG A 169 -20.01 1.90 -23.31
N TRP A 170 -19.09 0.99 -23.03
CA TRP A 170 -17.66 1.26 -23.03
C TRP A 170 -16.93 0.28 -23.94
N VAL A 171 -16.14 0.81 -24.87
CA VAL A 171 -15.11 0.05 -25.57
C VAL A 171 -13.76 0.50 -25.04
N VAL A 172 -13.04 -0.42 -24.42
CA VAL A 172 -11.86 -0.12 -23.61
C VAL A 172 -10.63 -0.57 -24.36
N LEU A 173 -9.72 0.36 -24.65
CA LEU A 173 -8.48 0.07 -25.35
C LEU A 173 -7.46 -0.49 -24.34
N CYS A 174 -7.03 -1.74 -24.50
CA CYS A 174 -6.10 -2.36 -23.55
C CYS A 174 -4.65 -2.34 -24.06
N ASP A 175 -3.74 -1.67 -23.33
CA ASP A 175 -2.29 -1.80 -23.48
C ASP A 175 -1.80 -3.00 -22.65
N THR A 176 -2.23 -4.19 -23.06
CA THR A 176 -2.07 -5.46 -22.30
C THR A 176 -0.61 -5.76 -21.96
N ASN A 177 0.33 -5.47 -22.87
CA ASN A 177 1.75 -5.70 -22.63
C ASN A 177 2.45 -4.52 -21.93
N GLY A 178 1.76 -3.41 -21.63
CA GLY A 178 2.31 -2.23 -20.96
C GLY A 178 3.47 -1.55 -21.70
N GLY A 179 3.57 -1.80 -23.01
CA GLY A 179 4.71 -1.48 -23.86
C GLY A 179 4.53 -0.22 -24.71
N THR A 180 3.31 0.32 -24.78
CA THR A 180 3.02 1.48 -25.63
C THR A 180 3.40 2.77 -24.92
N LEU A 181 4.00 3.74 -25.63
CA LEU A 181 4.41 5.01 -25.04
C LEU A 181 3.28 6.05 -25.09
N PRO A 182 3.26 7.07 -24.20
CA PRO A 182 2.12 7.98 -24.06
C PRO A 182 1.70 8.69 -25.36
N LYS A 183 2.66 9.13 -26.18
CA LYS A 183 2.36 9.79 -27.47
C LYS A 183 1.70 8.86 -28.48
N GLU A 184 2.07 7.57 -28.46
CA GLU A 184 1.44 6.57 -29.32
C GLU A 184 0.02 6.26 -28.82
N VAL A 185 -0.17 6.15 -27.50
CA VAL A 185 -1.50 5.99 -26.90
C VAL A 185 -2.42 7.14 -27.30
N GLU A 186 -1.95 8.39 -27.19
CA GLU A 186 -2.73 9.57 -27.58
C GLU A 186 -3.14 9.51 -29.06
N ALA A 187 -2.16 9.28 -29.95
CA ALA A 187 -2.40 9.27 -31.40
C ALA A 187 -3.36 8.15 -31.82
N ILE A 188 -3.16 6.94 -31.32
CA ILE A 188 -3.99 5.77 -31.63
C ILE A 188 -5.42 5.98 -31.09
N THR A 189 -5.56 6.47 -29.86
CA THR A 189 -6.88 6.78 -29.27
C THR A 189 -7.63 7.82 -30.10
N ARG A 190 -6.94 8.87 -30.57
CA ARG A 190 -7.53 9.88 -31.46
C ARG A 190 -8.01 9.26 -32.78
N THR A 191 -7.23 8.35 -33.37
CA THR A 191 -7.66 7.63 -34.58
C THR A 191 -8.89 6.75 -34.33
N VAL A 192 -9.02 6.11 -33.16
CA VAL A 192 -10.23 5.35 -32.81
C VAL A 192 -11.47 6.25 -32.75
N ILE A 193 -11.31 7.45 -32.19
CA ILE A 193 -12.38 8.46 -32.15
C ILE A 193 -12.77 8.91 -33.56
N GLU A 194 -11.79 9.27 -34.38
CA GLU A 194 -11.99 9.66 -35.79
C GLU A 194 -12.61 8.54 -36.63
N ALA A 195 -12.33 7.28 -36.28
CA ALA A 195 -12.91 6.11 -36.92
C ALA A 195 -14.39 5.89 -36.57
N GLY A 196 -14.95 6.65 -35.63
CA GLY A 196 -16.40 6.72 -35.35
C GLY A 196 -16.83 6.17 -34.00
N ILE A 197 -15.92 5.95 -33.04
CA ILE A 197 -16.28 5.59 -31.66
C ILE A 197 -16.14 6.84 -30.77
N PRO A 198 -17.23 7.47 -30.32
CA PRO A 198 -17.16 8.68 -29.51
C PRO A 198 -16.36 8.51 -28.23
N GLY A 199 -15.64 9.56 -27.82
CA GLY A 199 -14.81 9.55 -26.62
C GLY A 199 -15.57 9.26 -25.31
N ASP A 200 -16.85 9.63 -25.24
CA ASP A 200 -17.77 9.32 -24.13
C ASP A 200 -18.25 7.86 -24.07
N HIS A 201 -17.78 7.03 -25.01
CA HIS A 201 -17.95 5.58 -25.06
C HIS A 201 -16.59 4.84 -25.09
N LEU A 202 -15.47 5.56 -24.92
CA LEU A 202 -14.13 4.98 -24.90
C LEU A 202 -13.52 4.98 -23.51
N GLY A 203 -12.96 3.82 -23.14
CA GLY A 203 -12.13 3.65 -21.96
C GLY A 203 -10.68 3.31 -22.30
N ILE A 204 -9.80 3.42 -21.31
CA ILE A 204 -8.39 3.02 -21.40
C ILE A 204 -8.05 2.07 -20.24
N HIS A 205 -7.34 0.99 -20.55
CA HIS A 205 -6.78 0.05 -19.58
C HIS A 205 -5.30 -0.15 -19.89
N THR A 206 -4.40 0.25 -19.00
CA THR A 206 -2.95 0.23 -19.26
C THR A 206 -2.18 -0.55 -18.20
N HIS A 207 -1.36 -1.49 -18.65
CA HIS A 207 -0.35 -2.13 -17.81
C HIS A 207 0.94 -1.30 -17.73
N ASN A 208 1.79 -1.64 -16.78
CA ASN A 208 2.91 -0.80 -16.35
C ASN A 208 4.30 -1.36 -16.67
N ASP A 209 4.43 -2.25 -17.65
CA ASP A 209 5.70 -2.91 -18.00
C ASP A 209 6.83 -1.93 -18.37
N THR A 210 6.51 -0.76 -18.94
CA THR A 210 7.47 0.32 -19.21
C THR A 210 7.49 1.43 -18.15
N GLY A 211 6.69 1.31 -17.08
CA GLY A 211 6.53 2.35 -16.05
C GLY A 211 5.63 3.52 -16.47
N ASN A 212 4.90 3.41 -17.58
CA ASN A 212 4.11 4.50 -18.16
C ASN A 212 2.59 4.38 -17.97
N ALA A 213 2.06 3.41 -17.19
CA ALA A 213 0.61 3.16 -17.12
C ALA A 213 -0.22 4.42 -16.78
N ILE A 214 0.23 5.18 -15.77
CA ILE A 214 -0.43 6.43 -15.37
C ILE A 214 -0.38 7.46 -16.51
N ALA A 215 0.79 7.64 -17.14
CA ALA A 215 0.98 8.59 -18.22
C ALA A 215 0.17 8.22 -19.47
N ASN A 216 0.08 6.92 -19.79
CA ASN A 216 -0.73 6.39 -20.89
C ASN A 216 -2.23 6.60 -20.62
N SER A 217 -2.68 6.37 -19.39
CA SER A 217 -4.08 6.63 -18.99
C SER A 217 -4.45 8.09 -19.21
N LEU A 218 -3.60 9.03 -18.76
CA LEU A 218 -3.82 10.47 -18.96
C LEU A 218 -3.73 10.87 -20.43
N ALA A 219 -2.80 10.31 -21.19
CA ALA A 219 -2.68 10.56 -22.63
C ALA A 219 -3.92 10.12 -23.43
N ALA A 220 -4.56 9.01 -23.06
CA ALA A 220 -5.83 8.59 -23.65
C ALA A 220 -6.98 9.57 -23.30
N VAL A 221 -7.02 10.09 -22.07
CA VAL A 221 -7.99 11.12 -21.68
C VAL A 221 -7.78 12.43 -22.46
N ASP A 222 -6.53 12.85 -22.63
CA ASP A 222 -6.17 14.02 -23.42
C ASP A 222 -6.53 13.85 -24.91
N ALA A 223 -6.49 12.61 -25.41
CA ALA A 223 -6.98 12.28 -26.76
C ALA A 223 -8.51 12.29 -26.88
N GLY A 224 -9.24 12.11 -25.77
CA GLY A 224 -10.70 12.18 -25.72
C GLY A 224 -11.40 11.01 -25.03
N ALA A 225 -10.69 10.00 -24.53
CA ALA A 225 -11.31 8.91 -23.75
C ALA A 225 -11.93 9.43 -22.45
N ARG A 226 -13.01 8.80 -21.97
CA ARG A 226 -13.77 9.26 -20.80
C ARG A 226 -13.96 8.19 -19.73
N GLN A 227 -13.26 7.07 -19.80
CA GLN A 227 -13.14 6.12 -18.69
C GLN A 227 -11.68 5.67 -18.51
N ILE A 228 -11.22 5.56 -17.26
CA ILE A 228 -9.93 4.96 -16.91
C ILE A 228 -10.20 3.69 -16.10
N GLN A 229 -9.63 2.57 -16.53
CA GLN A 229 -9.52 1.35 -15.73
C GLN A 229 -8.16 1.29 -15.04
N GLY A 230 -8.16 0.90 -13.76
CA GLY A 230 -6.93 0.70 -13.00
C GLY A 230 -7.18 -0.08 -11.72
N THR A 231 -6.18 -0.10 -10.85
CA THR A 231 -6.24 -0.79 -9.56
C THR A 231 -5.68 0.05 -8.44
N LEU A 232 -6.12 -0.25 -7.22
CA LEU A 232 -5.49 0.25 -6.00
C LEU A 232 -4.03 -0.25 -5.92
N ASN A 233 -3.14 0.64 -5.53
CA ASN A 233 -1.68 0.42 -5.44
C ASN A 233 -1.02 -0.11 -6.72
N GLY A 234 -1.70 -0.06 -7.88
CA GLY A 234 -1.17 -0.56 -9.15
C GLY A 234 -1.02 -2.08 -9.20
N LEU A 235 -1.84 -2.83 -8.45
CA LEU A 235 -1.90 -4.29 -8.60
C LEU A 235 -2.28 -4.72 -10.02
N GLY A 236 -1.83 -5.90 -10.42
CA GLY A 236 -2.07 -6.53 -11.71
C GLY A 236 -1.01 -7.56 -12.02
N GLU A 237 -1.11 -8.20 -13.18
CA GLU A 237 -0.05 -9.07 -13.68
C GLU A 237 1.28 -8.32 -13.91
N ARG A 238 2.41 -9.04 -13.80
CA ARG A 238 3.77 -8.54 -14.11
C ARG A 238 4.12 -7.27 -13.33
N CYS A 239 4.18 -6.13 -14.01
CA CYS A 239 4.49 -4.81 -13.45
C CYS A 239 3.25 -4.06 -12.95
N GLY A 240 2.07 -4.67 -13.04
CA GLY A 240 0.82 -4.14 -12.54
C GLY A 240 0.06 -3.25 -13.52
N ASN A 241 -1.03 -2.65 -13.03
CA ASN A 241 -1.91 -1.76 -13.77
C ASN A 241 -1.68 -0.29 -13.44
N ALA A 242 -2.39 0.60 -14.15
CA ALA A 242 -2.51 2.00 -13.79
C ALA A 242 -2.96 2.15 -12.32
N ASN A 243 -2.15 2.85 -11.53
CA ASN A 243 -2.40 2.99 -10.10
C ASN A 243 -3.42 4.09 -9.81
N LEU A 244 -4.64 3.69 -9.41
CA LEU A 244 -5.73 4.62 -9.09
C LEU A 244 -5.41 5.52 -7.89
N ILE A 245 -4.60 5.05 -6.93
CA ILE A 245 -4.15 5.88 -5.79
C ILE A 245 -3.32 7.08 -6.25
N SER A 246 -2.66 6.99 -7.41
CA SER A 246 -1.93 8.12 -8.00
C SER A 246 -2.76 8.93 -8.98
N ILE A 247 -3.65 8.28 -9.74
CA ILE A 247 -4.49 8.93 -10.76
C ILE A 247 -5.53 9.83 -10.10
N ILE A 248 -6.25 9.37 -9.08
CA ILE A 248 -7.31 10.10 -8.40
C ILE A 248 -6.84 11.49 -7.90
N PRO A 249 -5.81 11.61 -7.05
CA PRO A 249 -5.36 12.92 -6.60
C PRO A 249 -4.77 13.77 -7.73
N THR A 250 -4.22 13.15 -8.78
CA THR A 250 -3.77 13.89 -9.97
C THR A 250 -4.95 14.55 -10.67
N LEU A 251 -6.03 13.82 -10.92
CA LEU A 251 -7.24 14.35 -11.56
C LEU A 251 -7.91 15.44 -10.73
N LEU A 252 -8.00 15.26 -9.39
CA LEU A 252 -8.71 16.20 -8.52
C LEU A 252 -7.88 17.43 -8.10
N LEU A 253 -6.55 17.36 -8.16
CA LEU A 253 -5.68 18.42 -7.62
C LEU A 253 -4.83 19.14 -8.68
N LYS A 254 -4.65 18.58 -9.87
CA LYS A 254 -3.72 19.13 -10.89
C LYS A 254 -4.46 19.66 -12.10
N GLU A 255 -4.14 20.89 -12.48
CA GLU A 255 -4.58 21.46 -13.76
C GLU A 255 -3.82 20.81 -14.93
N PRO A 256 -4.45 20.65 -16.11
CA PRO A 256 -5.81 21.11 -16.44
C PRO A 256 -6.94 20.16 -15.97
N TYR A 257 -6.61 18.96 -15.50
CA TYR A 257 -7.60 17.91 -15.21
C TYR A 257 -8.64 18.33 -14.18
N LYS A 258 -8.21 19.00 -13.11
CA LYS A 258 -9.07 19.48 -12.03
C LYS A 258 -10.21 20.37 -12.53
N SER A 259 -9.94 21.27 -13.47
CA SER A 259 -10.96 22.18 -14.00
C SER A 259 -11.70 21.61 -15.22
N ALA A 260 -11.06 20.69 -15.96
CA ALA A 260 -11.61 20.08 -17.15
C ALA A 260 -12.62 18.97 -16.83
N TYR A 261 -12.42 18.22 -15.75
CA TYR A 261 -13.15 16.98 -15.49
C TYR A 261 -13.79 16.91 -14.10
N GLU A 262 -14.95 16.28 -14.05
CA GLU A 262 -15.62 15.84 -12.83
C GLU A 262 -15.55 14.31 -12.74
N THR A 263 -15.28 13.75 -11.56
CA THR A 263 -15.23 12.29 -11.32
C THR A 263 -16.23 11.88 -10.25
N GLY A 264 -16.44 10.57 -10.03
CA GLY A 264 -17.30 10.08 -8.94
C GLY A 264 -16.71 10.29 -7.55
N VAL A 265 -15.39 10.47 -7.47
CA VAL A 265 -14.67 10.66 -6.21
C VAL A 265 -14.87 12.10 -5.72
N PRO A 266 -15.49 12.31 -4.55
CA PRO A 266 -15.66 13.64 -4.01
C PRO A 266 -14.34 14.14 -3.38
N GLN A 267 -14.15 15.45 -3.32
CA GLN A 267 -12.86 16.02 -2.90
C GLN A 267 -12.48 15.65 -1.46
N GLU A 268 -13.46 15.53 -0.57
CA GLU A 268 -13.28 15.10 0.82
C GLU A 268 -12.77 13.67 0.95
N ALA A 269 -13.06 12.79 -0.02
CA ALA A 269 -12.60 11.40 0.01
C ALA A 269 -11.07 11.30 -0.18
N LEU A 270 -10.42 12.32 -0.75
CA LEU A 270 -8.96 12.36 -0.90
C LEU A 270 -8.23 12.15 0.44
N ALA A 271 -8.76 12.67 1.54
CA ALA A 271 -8.16 12.52 2.87
C ALA A 271 -8.11 11.05 3.35
N THR A 272 -8.85 10.15 2.69
CA THR A 272 -8.86 8.72 3.01
C THR A 272 -7.89 7.90 2.14
N LEU A 273 -7.30 8.47 1.09
CA LEU A 273 -6.47 7.73 0.11
C LEU A 273 -5.31 6.97 0.77
N THR A 274 -4.58 7.62 1.68
CA THR A 274 -3.48 6.96 2.40
C THR A 274 -3.96 5.78 3.24
N ARG A 275 -5.15 5.89 3.86
CA ARG A 275 -5.75 4.80 4.63
C ARG A 275 -6.18 3.65 3.72
N VAL A 276 -6.86 3.94 2.60
CA VAL A 276 -7.30 2.91 1.63
C VAL A 276 -6.11 2.16 1.04
N SER A 277 -5.04 2.88 0.67
CA SER A 277 -3.80 2.27 0.17
C SER A 277 -3.17 1.32 1.20
N ARG A 278 -3.08 1.74 2.47
CA ARG A 278 -2.52 0.91 3.56
C ARG A 278 -3.42 -0.26 3.92
N GLN A 279 -4.74 -0.07 3.94
CA GLN A 279 -5.70 -1.15 4.20
C GLN A 279 -5.54 -2.29 3.19
N LEU A 280 -5.32 -1.99 1.91
CA LEU A 280 -5.04 -3.01 0.91
C LEU A 280 -3.70 -3.71 1.18
N ASP A 281 -2.64 -2.97 1.49
CA ASP A 281 -1.35 -3.56 1.83
C ASP A 281 -1.43 -4.46 3.08
N ASP A 282 -2.20 -4.06 4.10
CA ASP A 282 -2.46 -4.84 5.32
C ASP A 282 -3.19 -6.16 5.00
N ILE A 283 -4.25 -6.11 4.17
CA ILE A 283 -4.97 -7.31 3.68
C ILE A 283 -4.00 -8.26 2.97
N LEU A 284 -3.09 -7.72 2.16
CA LEU A 284 -2.11 -8.50 1.43
C LEU A 284 -0.92 -8.95 2.27
N ASN A 285 -0.85 -8.54 3.53
CA ASN A 285 0.32 -8.70 4.39
C ASN A 285 1.61 -8.20 3.72
N ARG A 286 1.52 -7.02 3.07
CA ARG A 286 2.61 -6.37 2.35
C ARG A 286 3.06 -5.12 3.09
N VAL A 287 4.37 -4.86 3.06
CA VAL A 287 4.91 -3.61 3.58
C VAL A 287 4.61 -2.49 2.58
N PRO A 288 3.95 -1.39 3.01
CA PRO A 288 3.66 -0.28 2.12
C PRO A 288 4.90 0.32 1.47
N VAL A 289 4.80 0.64 0.19
CA VAL A 289 5.91 1.25 -0.56
C VAL A 289 6.12 2.68 -0.07
N LYS A 290 7.22 2.91 0.66
CA LYS A 290 7.52 4.22 1.26
C LYS A 290 7.57 5.36 0.23
N SER A 291 8.05 5.11 -0.97
CA SER A 291 8.18 6.09 -2.04
C SER A 291 6.94 6.17 -2.96
N ALA A 292 5.82 5.54 -2.62
CA ALA A 292 4.61 5.61 -3.43
C ALA A 292 4.15 7.07 -3.58
N PRO A 293 3.79 7.54 -4.80
CA PRO A 293 3.29 8.88 -5.00
C PRO A 293 2.07 9.17 -4.12
N TYR A 294 2.00 10.38 -3.56
CA TYR A 294 0.95 10.86 -2.65
C TYR A 294 0.85 10.16 -1.28
N VAL A 295 0.79 8.83 -1.24
CA VAL A 295 0.44 8.07 -0.01
C VAL A 295 1.64 7.45 0.71
N GLY A 296 2.80 7.38 0.05
CA GLY A 296 4.00 6.78 0.60
C GLY A 296 4.52 7.56 1.81
N GLY A 297 5.02 6.86 2.82
CA GLY A 297 5.59 7.50 4.03
C GLY A 297 6.82 8.36 3.78
N SER A 298 7.42 8.31 2.59
CA SER A 298 8.51 9.17 2.12
C SER A 298 8.09 10.20 1.07
N ALA A 299 6.81 10.23 0.66
CA ALA A 299 6.32 11.16 -0.36
C ALA A 299 6.45 12.64 0.06
N PHE A 300 6.40 12.91 1.37
CA PHE A 300 6.55 14.25 1.96
C PHE A 300 7.65 14.29 3.04
N VAL A 301 8.70 13.48 2.84
CA VAL A 301 9.88 13.45 3.71
C VAL A 301 10.97 14.36 3.17
N HIS A 302 11.49 15.26 4.02
CA HIS A 302 12.50 16.24 3.62
C HIS A 302 13.77 16.13 4.47
N LYS A 303 14.77 15.42 3.96
CA LYS A 303 16.00 15.07 4.70
C LYS A 303 17.14 16.09 4.55
N ALA A 304 17.30 16.68 3.36
CA ALA A 304 18.44 17.56 3.08
C ALA A 304 18.33 18.87 3.88
N GLY A 305 19.43 19.31 4.52
CA GLY A 305 19.44 20.51 5.37
C GLY A 305 18.94 21.78 4.68
N LEU A 306 19.18 21.91 3.36
CA LEU A 306 18.63 23.01 2.55
C LEU A 306 17.10 22.93 2.40
N HIS A 307 16.55 21.72 2.19
CA HIS A 307 15.13 21.52 1.98
C HIS A 307 14.35 21.78 3.28
N ALA A 308 14.80 21.21 4.39
CA ALA A 308 14.16 21.37 5.69
C ALA A 308 14.09 22.86 6.12
N SER A 309 15.16 23.62 5.92
CA SER A 309 15.21 25.05 6.23
C SER A 309 14.23 25.90 5.40
N ALA A 310 14.04 25.56 4.12
CA ALA A 310 13.10 26.27 3.25
C ALA A 310 11.64 25.96 3.62
N ILE A 311 11.34 24.70 3.94
CA ILE A 311 10.00 24.24 4.30
C ILE A 311 9.49 24.85 5.60
N LEU A 312 10.39 25.04 6.58
CA LEU A 312 10.06 25.74 7.83
C LEU A 312 9.64 27.20 7.59
N LYS A 313 10.05 27.80 6.46
CA LYS A 313 9.60 29.15 6.07
C LYS A 313 8.32 29.10 5.27
N ASP A 314 8.27 28.24 4.27
CA ASP A 314 7.10 28.02 3.41
C ASP A 314 7.18 26.59 2.82
N PRO A 315 6.26 25.69 3.20
CA PRO A 315 6.26 24.32 2.69
C PRO A 315 6.10 24.18 1.17
N THR A 316 5.48 25.17 0.51
CA THR A 316 5.26 25.15 -0.95
C THR A 316 6.57 25.19 -1.76
N THR A 317 7.70 25.49 -1.10
CA THR A 317 9.04 25.44 -1.70
C THR A 317 9.46 24.04 -2.17
N TYR A 318 8.93 22.99 -1.55
CA TYR A 318 9.26 21.59 -1.87
C TYR A 318 8.05 20.65 -1.90
N GLU A 319 6.86 21.12 -1.55
CA GLU A 319 5.63 20.33 -1.56
C GLU A 319 4.67 20.83 -2.64
N HIS A 320 4.28 19.92 -3.54
CA HIS A 320 3.37 20.25 -4.63
C HIS A 320 1.89 20.28 -4.22
N ILE A 321 1.57 19.84 -3.00
CA ILE A 321 0.26 19.91 -2.31
C ILE A 321 0.50 19.88 -0.79
N ASP A 322 -0.49 20.30 0.00
CA ASP A 322 -0.53 19.98 1.43
C ASP A 322 -0.76 18.45 1.60
N PRO A 323 0.12 17.73 2.31
CA PRO A 323 -0.01 16.28 2.49
C PRO A 323 -1.30 15.84 3.19
N LEU A 324 -1.90 16.70 4.04
CA LEU A 324 -3.14 16.37 4.75
C LEU A 324 -4.33 16.16 3.79
N ILE A 325 -4.29 16.79 2.61
CA ILE A 325 -5.33 16.64 1.58
C ILE A 325 -5.47 15.18 1.13
N VAL A 326 -4.38 14.41 1.12
CA VAL A 326 -4.35 13.00 0.71
C VAL A 326 -4.28 12.03 1.91
N GLY A 327 -4.51 12.54 3.13
CA GLY A 327 -4.40 11.76 4.36
C GLY A 327 -2.97 11.37 4.74
N ASN A 328 -1.97 12.10 4.22
CA ASN A 328 -0.57 11.90 4.56
C ASN A 328 -0.07 13.05 5.45
N GLN A 329 1.19 13.00 5.86
CA GLN A 329 1.80 14.02 6.72
C GLN A 329 3.22 14.36 6.28
N ARG A 330 3.64 15.59 6.56
CA ARG A 330 5.02 16.04 6.39
C ARG A 330 5.90 15.43 7.47
N ILE A 331 7.09 14.98 7.08
CA ILE A 331 8.10 14.47 8.02
C ILE A 331 9.46 15.11 7.70
N VAL A 332 10.15 15.64 8.70
CA VAL A 332 11.51 16.19 8.58
C VAL A 332 12.46 15.35 9.44
N PRO A 333 13.15 14.35 8.86
CA PRO A 333 14.02 13.44 9.61
C PRO A 333 15.30 14.14 10.11
N MET A 334 15.80 13.76 11.30
CA MET A 334 17.13 14.20 11.75
C MET A 334 18.20 13.26 11.22
N SER A 335 19.01 13.80 10.32
CA SER A 335 20.17 13.10 9.79
C SER A 335 21.47 13.81 10.16
N ASN A 336 22.60 13.15 9.90
CA ASN A 336 23.93 13.74 10.02
C ASN A 336 24.14 15.04 9.18
N GLN A 337 23.25 15.34 8.22
CA GLN A 337 23.21 16.58 7.43
C GLN A 337 22.28 17.66 8.03
N ALA A 338 21.60 17.39 9.14
CA ALA A 338 20.69 18.33 9.78
C ALA A 338 21.47 19.46 10.49
N GLY A 339 21.01 20.70 10.33
CA GLY A 339 21.53 21.87 11.04
C GLY A 339 20.79 22.12 12.36
N GLN A 340 21.30 23.06 13.18
CA GLN A 340 20.69 23.42 14.47
C GLN A 340 19.22 23.87 14.37
N SER A 341 18.81 24.49 13.25
CA SER A 341 17.42 24.89 13.03
C SER A 341 16.47 23.68 12.95
N ASN A 342 16.90 22.59 12.30
CA ASN A 342 16.10 21.35 12.20
C ASN A 342 16.01 20.66 13.56
N LEU A 343 17.13 20.63 14.28
CA LEU A 343 17.16 20.10 15.63
C LEU A 343 16.17 20.83 16.54
N LYS A 344 16.15 22.16 16.49
CA LYS A 344 15.22 22.96 17.30
C LYS A 344 13.76 22.65 16.98
N ALA A 345 13.37 22.62 15.71
CA ALA A 345 11.99 22.30 15.32
C ALA A 345 11.57 20.91 15.84
N ARG A 346 12.45 19.92 15.74
CA ARG A 346 12.14 18.56 16.23
C ARG A 346 12.06 18.47 17.75
N LEU A 347 12.90 19.22 18.46
CA LEU A 347 12.81 19.33 19.92
C LEU A 347 11.46 19.97 20.30
N GLU A 348 11.01 20.99 19.57
CA GLU A 348 9.70 21.61 19.78
C GLU A 348 8.54 20.62 19.55
N ASP A 349 8.61 19.76 18.52
CA ASP A 349 7.61 18.73 18.24
C ASP A 349 7.41 17.74 19.40
N VAL A 350 8.46 17.49 20.20
CA VAL A 350 8.42 16.62 21.39
C VAL A 350 8.31 17.41 22.71
N GLY A 351 7.96 18.70 22.63
CA GLY A 351 7.73 19.56 23.80
C GLY A 351 9.00 20.07 24.50
N ILE A 352 10.15 20.02 23.85
CA ILE A 352 11.43 20.54 24.34
C ILE A 352 11.75 21.87 23.63
N THR A 353 11.53 22.99 24.30
CA THR A 353 11.83 24.32 23.76
C THR A 353 13.23 24.79 24.17
N LEU A 354 14.12 25.02 23.20
CA LEU A 354 15.44 25.62 23.43
C LEU A 354 15.58 26.96 22.70
N GLU A 355 16.26 27.91 23.34
CA GLU A 355 16.55 29.22 22.75
C GLU A 355 17.61 29.15 21.65
N LYS A 356 17.58 30.11 20.73
CA LYS A 356 18.61 30.18 19.69
C LYS A 356 19.97 30.47 20.33
N GLY A 357 20.95 29.60 20.11
CA GLY A 357 22.28 29.72 20.70
C GLY A 357 22.44 29.01 22.05
N ASP A 358 21.44 28.22 22.48
CA ASP A 358 21.57 27.36 23.65
C ASP A 358 22.77 26.39 23.49
N PRO A 359 23.64 26.27 24.50
CA PRO A 359 24.84 25.43 24.43
C PRO A 359 24.54 23.93 24.30
N HIS A 360 23.33 23.47 24.62
CA HIS A 360 22.94 22.06 24.46
C HIS A 360 22.62 21.70 23.00
N LEU A 361 22.20 22.66 22.16
CA LEU A 361 21.92 22.41 20.75
C LEU A 361 23.10 21.77 19.99
N PRO A 362 24.35 22.30 20.06
CA PRO A 362 25.49 21.63 19.44
C PRO A 362 25.79 20.26 20.09
N LEU A 363 25.66 20.12 21.41
CA LEU A 363 25.93 18.85 22.11
C LEU A 363 24.96 17.74 21.66
N ILE A 364 23.66 18.05 21.57
CA ILE A 364 22.64 17.11 21.08
C ILE A 364 22.92 16.76 19.61
N LEU A 365 23.27 17.75 18.78
CA LEU A 365 23.55 17.51 17.38
C LEU A 365 24.78 16.61 17.17
N ASP A 366 25.85 16.85 17.92
CA ASP A 366 27.09 16.08 17.83
C ASP A 366 26.91 14.66 18.34
N GLU A 367 26.14 14.45 19.40
CA GLU A 367 25.83 13.12 19.91
C GLU A 367 24.96 12.31 18.94
N ILE A 368 23.95 12.96 18.32
CA ILE A 368 23.14 12.32 17.28
C ILE A 368 24.01 11.88 16.12
N LYS A 369 24.92 12.74 15.63
CA LYS A 369 25.85 12.40 14.55
C LYS A 369 26.73 11.22 14.92
N ARG A 370 27.31 11.23 16.13
CA ARG A 370 28.15 10.15 16.64
C ARG A 370 27.39 8.83 16.66
N LEU A 371 26.16 8.82 17.19
CA LEU A 371 25.32 7.62 17.24
C LEU A 371 24.88 7.16 15.84
N GLU A 372 24.55 8.07 14.92
CA GLU A 372 24.25 7.70 13.53
C GLU A 372 25.46 7.06 12.82
N ASP A 373 26.67 7.58 13.04
CA ASP A 373 27.91 6.98 12.54
C ASP A 373 28.17 5.59 13.14
N GLU A 374 27.67 5.34 14.35
CA GLU A 374 27.68 4.02 15.00
C GLU A 374 26.59 3.07 14.49
N GLY A 375 25.68 3.53 13.64
CA GLY A 375 24.67 2.72 12.97
C GLY A 375 23.23 3.04 13.38
N TYR A 376 23.00 3.98 14.32
CA TYR A 376 21.65 4.39 14.73
C TYR A 376 20.89 5.05 13.57
N SER A 377 19.58 5.11 13.66
CA SER A 377 18.74 5.82 12.69
C SER A 377 17.61 6.55 13.39
N PHE A 378 17.89 7.77 13.81
CA PHE A 378 16.91 8.60 14.50
C PHE A 378 15.82 9.11 13.56
N ASP A 379 16.03 9.06 12.25
CA ASP A 379 15.02 9.28 11.21
C ASP A 379 13.79 8.37 11.38
N SER A 380 14.00 7.12 11.81
CA SER A 380 12.95 6.09 11.92
C SER A 380 12.59 5.74 13.37
N ALA A 381 13.19 6.40 14.36
CA ALA A 381 13.00 6.11 15.78
C ALA A 381 12.90 7.43 16.58
N GLN A 382 11.72 8.04 16.57
CA GLN A 382 11.51 9.36 17.19
C GLN A 382 11.67 9.31 18.71
N ALA A 383 11.21 8.23 19.36
CA ALA A 383 11.28 8.09 20.81
C ALA A 383 12.73 8.01 21.31
N SER A 384 13.59 7.21 20.67
CA SER A 384 15.01 7.14 21.01
C SER A 384 15.73 8.49 20.82
N PHE A 385 15.35 9.27 19.80
CA PHE A 385 15.89 10.63 19.63
C PHE A 385 15.56 11.53 20.82
N GLU A 386 14.30 11.51 21.28
CA GLU A 386 13.87 12.32 22.40
C GLU A 386 14.62 11.94 23.69
N LEU A 387 14.83 10.64 23.93
CA LEU A 387 15.59 10.16 25.09
C LEU A 387 17.04 10.64 25.09
N VAL A 388 17.71 10.64 23.92
CA VAL A 388 19.07 11.20 23.78
C VAL A 388 19.07 12.70 24.12
N ALA A 389 18.11 13.46 23.60
CA ALA A 389 18.00 14.89 23.89
C ALA A 389 17.78 15.16 25.39
N ARG A 390 16.83 14.47 26.02
CA ARG A 390 16.54 14.59 27.46
C ARG A 390 17.75 14.21 28.32
N ARG A 391 18.52 13.20 27.92
CA ARG A 391 19.75 12.79 28.62
C ARG A 391 20.78 13.91 28.63
N ILE A 392 21.02 14.55 27.49
CA ILE A 392 21.98 15.66 27.37
C ILE A 392 21.51 16.90 28.13
N LEU A 393 20.20 17.14 28.16
CA LEU A 393 19.60 18.23 28.93
C LEU A 393 19.56 17.96 30.45
N GLY A 394 19.90 16.75 30.90
CA GLY A 394 19.78 16.34 32.31
C GLY A 394 18.33 16.26 32.80
N THR A 395 17.36 16.12 31.88
CA THR A 395 15.92 16.06 32.19
C THR A 395 15.32 14.67 32.01
N LEU A 396 16.14 13.69 31.62
CA LEU A 396 15.71 12.30 31.52
C LEU A 396 15.52 11.71 32.94
N PRO A 397 14.31 11.28 33.34
CA PRO A 397 14.10 10.66 34.63
C PRO A 397 14.77 9.28 34.69
N GLU A 398 15.40 8.95 35.82
CA GLU A 398 15.96 7.62 36.08
C GLU A 398 14.87 6.74 36.68
N TYR A 399 14.19 5.93 35.86
CA TYR A 399 13.15 5.02 36.36
C TYR A 399 13.73 3.74 36.94
N PHE A 400 14.65 3.13 36.20
CA PHE A 400 15.31 1.88 36.53
C PHE A 400 16.61 1.72 35.73
N ASP A 401 17.46 0.81 36.19
CA ASP A 401 18.64 0.31 35.49
C ASP A 401 18.56 -1.22 35.36
N ILE A 402 19.23 -1.79 34.36
CA ILE A 402 19.29 -3.23 34.17
C ILE A 402 20.63 -3.76 34.67
N GLU A 403 20.59 -4.39 35.84
CA GLU A 403 21.77 -5.02 36.43
C GLU A 403 22.27 -6.20 35.61
N ARG A 404 21.33 -7.01 35.11
CA ARG A 404 21.63 -8.12 34.21
C ARG A 404 20.39 -8.59 33.48
N TYR A 405 20.61 -9.16 32.31
CA TYR A 405 19.67 -10.07 31.68
C TYR A 405 20.41 -11.31 31.21
N ARG A 406 19.68 -12.41 31.08
CA ARG A 406 20.17 -13.66 30.49
C ARG A 406 19.06 -14.23 29.64
N VAL A 407 19.38 -14.49 28.37
CA VAL A 407 18.49 -15.23 27.47
C VAL A 407 19.15 -16.54 27.05
N ILE A 408 18.39 -17.62 27.06
CA ILE A 408 18.80 -18.93 26.59
C ILE A 408 17.82 -19.34 25.51
N THR A 409 18.33 -19.77 24.35
CA THR A 409 17.52 -20.38 23.30
C THR A 409 18.06 -21.76 23.01
N GLU A 410 17.21 -22.77 23.18
CA GLU A 410 17.55 -24.16 22.94
C GLU A 410 16.68 -24.74 21.84
N ARG A 411 17.33 -25.27 20.79
CA ARG A 411 16.67 -26.07 19.76
C ARG A 411 16.99 -27.53 20.00
N ARG A 412 16.01 -28.29 20.51
CA ARG A 412 16.19 -29.70 20.87
C ARG A 412 15.13 -30.59 20.25
N ARG A 413 15.37 -31.91 20.27
CA ARG A 413 14.32 -32.91 19.96
C ARG A 413 13.68 -33.36 21.26
N ASN A 414 12.35 -33.31 21.33
CA ASN A 414 11.62 -33.82 22.48
C ASN A 414 11.53 -35.36 22.47
N ALA A 415 10.96 -35.96 23.52
CA ALA A 415 10.81 -37.41 23.66
C ALA A 415 9.98 -38.08 22.53
N ARG A 416 9.25 -37.31 21.73
CA ARG A 416 8.48 -37.76 20.56
C ARG A 416 9.22 -37.54 19.23
N GLY A 417 10.50 -37.17 19.28
CA GLY A 417 11.35 -36.94 18.11
C GLY A 417 11.09 -35.62 17.37
N ARG A 418 10.16 -34.78 17.86
CA ARG A 418 9.81 -33.48 17.26
C ARG A 418 10.83 -32.43 17.67
N ILE A 419 11.20 -31.54 16.74
CA ILE A 419 12.01 -30.36 17.05
C ILE A 419 11.14 -29.41 17.86
N VAL A 420 11.65 -28.95 19.00
CA VAL A 420 11.07 -27.90 19.84
C VAL A 420 12.12 -26.82 20.06
N VAL A 421 11.68 -25.57 20.07
CA VAL A 421 12.52 -24.41 20.36
C VAL A 421 12.02 -23.80 21.66
N GLU A 422 12.89 -23.76 22.67
CA GLU A 422 12.59 -23.18 23.97
C GLU A 422 13.42 -21.90 24.12
N SER A 423 12.75 -20.81 24.48
CA SER A 423 13.39 -19.53 24.81
C SER A 423 13.05 -19.16 26.25
N GLU A 424 14.10 -18.95 27.04
CA GLU A 424 14.01 -18.57 28.44
C GLU A 424 14.74 -17.25 28.65
N ALA A 425 14.16 -16.35 29.44
CA ALA A 425 14.79 -15.10 29.80
C ALA A 425 14.69 -14.83 31.31
N VAL A 426 15.75 -14.25 31.86
CA VAL A 426 15.82 -13.69 33.20
C VAL A 426 16.22 -12.23 33.06
N VAL A 427 15.52 -11.32 33.72
CA VAL A 427 15.87 -9.90 33.77
C VAL A 427 15.91 -9.46 35.22
N THR A 428 17.00 -8.81 35.64
CA THR A 428 17.13 -8.18 36.95
C THR A 428 17.13 -6.66 36.77
N VAL A 429 16.13 -6.01 37.33
CA VAL A 429 15.91 -4.56 37.26
C VAL A 429 16.21 -3.96 38.62
N ARG A 430 16.98 -2.87 38.65
CA ARG A 430 17.19 -2.04 39.85
C ARG A 430 16.42 -0.73 39.69
N PHE A 431 15.53 -0.42 40.61
CA PHE A 431 14.73 0.81 40.58
C PHE A 431 15.48 1.99 41.23
N SER A 432 15.03 3.21 40.96
CA SER A 432 15.59 4.46 41.52
C SER A 432 15.61 4.50 43.05
N ASN A 433 14.64 3.84 43.70
CA ASN A 433 14.57 3.70 45.15
C ASN A 433 15.61 2.71 45.74
N GLY A 434 16.40 2.05 44.89
CA GLY A 434 17.41 1.06 45.27
C GLY A 434 16.90 -0.37 45.41
N GLU A 435 15.60 -0.63 45.20
CA GLU A 435 15.05 -1.99 45.20
C GLU A 435 15.44 -2.74 43.93
N GLU A 436 15.62 -4.05 44.05
CA GLU A 436 15.89 -4.94 42.92
C GLU A 436 14.77 -5.96 42.75
N SER A 437 14.36 -6.17 41.51
CA SER A 437 13.45 -7.24 41.14
C SER A 437 14.05 -8.14 40.08
N THR A 438 13.75 -9.44 40.14
CA THR A 438 14.20 -10.41 39.14
C THR A 438 13.01 -11.19 38.61
N SER A 439 12.74 -11.01 37.32
CA SER A 439 11.70 -11.71 36.60
C SER A 439 12.25 -12.86 35.76
N PHE A 440 11.40 -13.84 35.49
CA PHE A 440 11.69 -14.99 34.64
C PHE A 440 10.53 -15.26 33.70
N TYR A 441 10.86 -15.59 32.45
CA TYR A 441 9.91 -16.07 31.46
C TYR A 441 10.45 -17.30 30.73
N LYS A 442 9.56 -18.23 30.45
CA LYS A 442 9.80 -19.40 29.59
C LYS A 442 8.56 -19.64 28.73
N ASN A 443 8.75 -19.91 27.44
CA ASN A 443 7.65 -20.31 26.57
C ASN A 443 7.19 -21.74 26.91
N GLU A 444 5.97 -21.90 27.43
CA GLU A 444 5.43 -23.22 27.82
C GLU A 444 4.85 -24.02 26.63
N HIS A 445 4.67 -23.39 25.45
CA HIS A 445 3.95 -23.95 24.29
C HIS A 445 4.76 -23.92 22.97
N ALA A 446 5.99 -24.45 22.97
CA ALA A 446 6.90 -24.52 21.79
C ALA A 446 6.37 -25.28 20.54
N GLN A 447 5.11 -25.72 20.51
CA GLN A 447 4.49 -26.43 19.37
C GLN A 447 3.61 -25.52 18.49
N GLU A 448 3.25 -24.32 18.97
CA GLU A 448 2.32 -23.44 18.26
C GLU A 448 3.02 -22.38 17.40
N MET A 449 4.35 -22.25 17.49
CA MET A 449 5.23 -21.37 16.67
C MET A 449 4.83 -19.89 16.57
N GLN A 450 3.81 -19.45 17.32
CA GLN A 450 3.30 -18.09 17.24
C GLN A 450 4.12 -17.09 18.06
N ASP A 451 5.06 -17.50 18.95
CA ASP A 451 5.73 -16.55 19.84
C ASP A 451 7.09 -17.00 20.48
N ASP A 452 8.00 -17.60 19.70
CA ASP A 452 9.14 -18.40 20.22
C ASP A 452 10.55 -17.74 20.12
N GLY A 453 10.65 -16.41 20.12
CA GLY A 453 11.92 -15.70 19.93
C GLY A 453 12.63 -15.31 21.24
N PRO A 454 13.98 -15.26 21.28
CA PRO A 454 14.73 -14.73 22.44
C PRO A 454 14.35 -13.29 22.81
N VAL A 455 13.95 -12.49 21.83
CA VAL A 455 13.49 -11.11 22.04
C VAL A 455 12.12 -11.08 22.73
N ASN A 456 11.18 -11.93 22.32
CA ASN A 456 9.89 -12.05 23.00
C ASN A 456 10.10 -12.52 24.44
N ALA A 457 10.94 -13.53 24.67
CA ALA A 457 11.24 -13.98 26.02
C ALA A 457 11.78 -12.85 26.91
N LEU A 458 12.70 -12.02 26.39
CA LEU A 458 13.18 -10.83 27.10
C LEU A 458 12.08 -9.80 27.35
N TRP A 459 11.21 -9.54 26.37
CA TRP A 459 10.09 -8.62 26.52
C TRP A 459 9.10 -9.08 27.59
N GLN A 460 8.73 -10.35 27.57
CA GLN A 460 7.83 -10.96 28.55
C GLN A 460 8.46 -10.97 29.95
N ALA A 461 9.74 -11.31 30.07
CA ALA A 461 10.45 -11.22 31.34
C ALA A 461 10.51 -9.77 31.84
N LEU A 462 10.88 -8.81 30.98
CA LEU A 462 10.98 -7.40 31.36
C LEU A 462 9.66 -6.88 31.92
N GLN A 463 8.54 -7.03 31.20
CA GLN A 463 7.24 -6.50 31.62
C GLN A 463 6.60 -7.26 32.79
N ALA A 464 7.06 -8.48 33.09
CA ALA A 464 6.46 -9.31 34.13
C ALA A 464 6.62 -8.72 35.53
N ASP A 465 7.68 -7.94 35.76
CA ASP A 465 8.00 -7.39 37.08
C ASP A 465 8.76 -6.05 36.94
N LEU A 466 8.06 -5.02 36.46
CA LEU A 466 8.55 -3.63 36.44
C LEU A 466 8.17 -2.87 37.72
N GLY A 467 7.83 -3.58 38.80
CA GLY A 467 7.47 -2.98 40.08
C GLY A 467 6.42 -1.87 39.94
N PRO A 468 6.71 -0.63 40.38
CA PRO A 468 5.78 0.50 40.31
C PRO A 468 5.29 0.86 38.89
N TYR A 469 5.97 0.39 37.85
CA TYR A 469 5.67 0.75 36.46
C TYR A 469 4.90 -0.34 35.69
N GLU A 470 4.66 -1.52 36.29
CA GLU A 470 4.04 -2.66 35.62
C GLU A 470 2.70 -2.29 34.97
N SER A 471 1.84 -1.56 35.66
CA SER A 471 0.50 -1.19 35.17
C SER A 471 0.51 -0.23 33.97
N ALA A 472 1.61 0.48 33.74
CA ALA A 472 1.74 1.41 32.62
C ALA A 472 2.24 0.72 31.33
N ILE A 473 2.72 -0.53 31.45
CA ILE A 473 3.39 -1.28 30.38
C ILE A 473 2.64 -2.56 30.05
N LYS A 474 2.43 -3.42 31.05
CA LYS A 474 1.89 -4.76 30.86
C LYS A 474 0.42 -4.71 30.46
N GLY A 475 0.09 -5.29 29.32
CA GLY A 475 -1.26 -5.29 28.76
C GLY A 475 -1.66 -3.96 28.08
N ASP A 476 -0.75 -2.99 28.02
CA ASP A 476 -0.98 -1.72 27.31
C ASP A 476 0.01 -1.52 26.16
N VAL A 477 1.27 -1.96 26.27
CA VAL A 477 2.28 -1.80 25.22
C VAL A 477 2.43 -3.06 24.37
N PHE A 478 2.28 -2.91 23.05
CA PHE A 478 2.37 -4.00 22.07
C PHE A 478 3.44 -3.71 21.01
N LEU A 479 4.22 -4.72 20.64
CA LEU A 479 5.16 -4.65 19.52
C LEU A 479 4.37 -4.82 18.21
N LYS A 480 4.42 -3.82 17.33
CA LYS A 480 3.72 -3.79 16.04
C LYS A 480 4.58 -4.26 14.88
N ASP A 481 5.85 -3.86 14.86
CA ASP A 481 6.79 -4.26 13.80
C ASP A 481 8.22 -4.35 14.36
N PHE A 482 9.02 -5.26 13.79
CA PHE A 482 10.37 -5.56 14.24
C PHE A 482 11.30 -5.65 13.03
N LYS A 483 12.20 -4.69 12.90
CA LYS A 483 13.08 -4.54 11.73
C LYS A 483 14.54 -4.66 12.12
N VAL A 484 15.23 -5.62 11.52
CA VAL A 484 16.67 -5.81 11.70
C VAL A 484 17.41 -5.38 10.43
N ARG A 485 18.45 -4.56 10.60
CA ARG A 485 19.38 -4.22 9.53
C ARG A 485 20.81 -4.41 9.99
N ILE A 486 21.57 -5.18 9.22
CA ILE A 486 23.01 -5.29 9.40
C ILE A 486 23.65 -4.09 8.71
N THR A 487 24.35 -3.27 9.48
CA THR A 487 25.11 -2.12 8.99
C THR A 487 26.57 -2.52 8.85
N GLN A 488 27.15 -2.25 7.68
CA GLN A 488 28.51 -2.66 7.28
C GLN A 488 28.65 -4.19 7.07
N GLY A 489 29.69 -4.63 6.33
CA GLY A 489 29.90 -6.03 5.95
C GLY A 489 31.03 -6.69 6.73
N GLY A 490 30.94 -8.00 6.98
CA GLY A 490 31.96 -8.80 7.67
C GLY A 490 31.60 -9.18 9.12
N THR A 491 32.54 -9.75 9.86
CA THR A 491 32.37 -10.15 11.28
C THR A 491 32.30 -8.97 12.26
N GLU A 492 32.58 -7.75 11.80
CA GLU A 492 32.49 -6.50 12.57
C GLU A 492 31.16 -5.77 12.34
N ALA A 493 30.23 -6.36 11.60
CA ALA A 493 28.97 -5.72 11.26
C ALA A 493 28.12 -5.46 12.51
N LYS A 494 27.69 -4.21 12.68
CA LYS A 494 26.75 -3.83 13.74
C LYS A 494 25.33 -4.15 13.30
N THR A 495 24.54 -4.69 14.22
CA THR A 495 23.12 -4.95 14.02
C THR A 495 22.33 -3.76 14.56
N ARG A 496 21.57 -3.11 13.68
CA ARG A 496 20.55 -2.12 14.05
C ARG A 496 19.19 -2.81 14.12
N VAL A 497 18.50 -2.64 15.24
CA VAL A 497 17.13 -3.10 15.46
C VAL A 497 16.25 -1.88 15.65
N ILE A 498 15.17 -1.79 14.87
CA ILE A 498 14.10 -0.80 15.04
C ILE A 498 12.84 -1.56 15.41
N ILE A 499 12.16 -1.12 16.47
CA ILE A 499 10.92 -1.71 16.93
C ILE A 499 9.85 -0.62 16.92
N ASP A 500 8.74 -0.89 16.24
CA ASP A 500 7.55 -0.04 16.24
C ASP A 500 6.59 -0.59 17.30
N PHE A 501 6.11 0.27 18.18
CA PHE A 501 5.20 -0.06 19.27
C PHE A 501 3.86 0.63 19.08
N THR A 502 2.83 0.07 19.71
CA THR A 502 1.54 0.74 19.87
C THR A 502 1.03 0.54 21.29
N ASP A 503 0.20 1.47 21.77
CA ASP A 503 -0.55 1.29 23.03
C ASP A 503 -2.02 0.90 22.79
N ALA A 504 -2.76 0.59 23.86
CA ALA A 504 -4.18 0.24 23.75
C ALA A 504 -5.07 1.38 23.21
N ALA A 505 -4.55 2.61 23.19
CA ALA A 505 -5.20 3.78 22.61
C ALA A 505 -4.74 4.06 21.15
N GLU A 506 -4.08 3.09 20.52
CA GLU A 506 -3.57 3.13 19.14
C GLU A 506 -2.53 4.22 18.86
N ASN A 507 -1.94 4.83 19.90
CA ASN A 507 -0.78 5.69 19.69
C ASN A 507 0.41 4.82 19.32
N THR A 508 1.29 5.35 18.46
CA THR A 508 2.46 4.61 17.95
C THR A 508 3.75 5.36 18.22
N TRP A 509 4.82 4.64 18.52
CA TRP A 509 6.18 5.18 18.59
C TRP A 509 7.22 4.15 18.16
N SER A 510 8.39 4.61 17.76
CA SER A 510 9.47 3.76 17.27
C SER A 510 10.76 4.02 18.04
N THR A 511 11.45 2.95 18.43
CA THR A 511 12.78 3.01 19.08
C THR A 511 13.82 2.24 18.29
N VAL A 512 15.09 2.55 18.55
CA VAL A 512 16.22 1.92 17.87
C VAL A 512 17.29 1.52 18.86
N GLY A 513 17.85 0.33 18.67
CA GLY A 513 19.06 -0.12 19.37
C GLY A 513 20.09 -0.63 18.38
N VAL A 514 21.37 -0.44 18.70
CA VAL A 514 22.48 -0.86 17.85
C VAL A 514 23.53 -1.57 18.68
N SER A 515 23.87 -2.80 18.28
CA SER A 515 24.92 -3.61 18.91
C SER A 515 25.47 -4.61 17.92
N ALA A 516 26.69 -5.11 18.14
CA ALA A 516 27.20 -6.28 17.42
C ALA A 516 26.34 -7.53 17.70
N ASN A 517 25.65 -7.58 18.84
CA ASN A 517 24.71 -8.63 19.20
C ASN A 517 23.26 -8.18 18.95
N ILE A 518 22.53 -8.94 18.14
CA ILE A 518 21.11 -8.70 17.85
C ILE A 518 20.23 -8.68 19.09
N VAL A 519 20.54 -9.50 20.11
CA VAL A 519 19.79 -9.56 21.36
C VAL A 519 19.95 -8.25 22.13
N ASP A 520 21.19 -7.79 22.30
CA ASP A 520 21.49 -6.52 22.98
C ASP A 520 20.87 -5.33 22.25
N ALA A 521 20.95 -5.30 20.91
CA ALA A 521 20.35 -4.26 20.09
C ALA A 521 18.83 -4.23 20.26
N SER A 522 18.19 -5.41 20.28
CA SER A 522 16.75 -5.52 20.51
C SER A 522 16.37 -5.07 21.92
N PHE A 523 17.14 -5.49 22.92
CA PHE A 523 16.87 -5.16 24.31
C PHE A 523 17.03 -3.67 24.59
N ALA A 524 18.06 -3.01 24.03
CA ALA A 524 18.20 -1.56 24.10
C ALA A 524 16.96 -0.82 23.53
N ALA A 525 16.44 -1.26 22.38
CA ALA A 525 15.23 -0.69 21.80
C ALA A 525 13.99 -0.89 22.71
N LEU A 526 13.86 -2.05 23.37
CA LEU A 526 12.79 -2.31 24.34
C LEU A 526 12.87 -1.38 25.56
N LEU A 527 14.07 -1.17 26.11
CA LEU A 527 14.29 -0.30 27.28
C LEU A 527 13.97 1.18 26.96
N ASP A 528 14.38 1.65 25.78
CA ASP A 528 14.00 2.97 25.29
C ASP A 528 12.48 3.09 25.20
N ALA A 529 11.79 2.05 24.72
CA ALA A 529 10.33 2.09 24.53
C ALA A 529 9.59 2.21 25.86
N VAL A 530 10.01 1.44 26.86
CA VAL A 530 9.47 1.54 28.22
C VAL A 530 9.74 2.92 28.81
N SER A 531 10.99 3.38 28.76
CA SER A 531 11.38 4.69 29.33
C SER A 531 10.59 5.83 28.69
N TRP A 532 10.45 5.81 27.37
CA TRP A 532 9.71 6.84 26.64
C TRP A 532 8.21 6.81 26.97
N LYS A 533 7.60 5.62 27.04
CA LYS A 533 6.19 5.44 27.43
C LYS A 533 5.90 6.02 28.81
N LEU A 534 6.77 5.76 29.79
CA LEU A 534 6.63 6.30 31.14
C LEU A 534 6.72 7.84 31.18
N ILE A 535 7.64 8.43 30.40
CA ILE A 535 7.76 9.89 30.26
C ILE A 535 6.49 10.49 29.65
N ARG A 536 6.02 9.92 28.55
CA ARG A 536 4.84 10.41 27.83
C ARG A 536 3.59 10.39 28.72
N ASP A 537 3.43 9.34 29.51
CA ASP A 537 2.29 9.17 30.41
C ASP A 537 2.44 9.97 31.73
N GLY A 538 3.56 10.68 31.91
CA GLY A 538 3.81 11.51 33.09
C GLY A 538 4.04 10.69 34.37
N VAL A 539 4.45 9.43 34.24
CA VAL A 539 4.80 8.57 35.38
C VAL A 539 6.04 9.13 36.06
N ARG A 540 6.05 9.16 37.40
CA ARG A 540 7.20 9.64 38.17
C ARG A 540 8.11 8.48 38.54
N PRO A 541 9.44 8.69 38.59
CA PRO A 541 10.36 7.72 39.18
C PRO A 541 9.99 7.36 40.62
N ALA A 542 10.26 6.11 40.99
CA ALA A 542 10.01 5.51 42.29
C ALA A 542 10.90 6.07 43.40
#